data_AF-A0A428Z3C6-F1
#
_entry.id   AF-A0A428Z3C6-F1
#
_cell.length_a   1.000
_cell.length_b   1.000
_cell.length_c   1.000
_cell.angle_alpha   90.00
_cell.angle_beta   90.00
_cell.angle_gamma   90.00
#
_symmetry.space_group_name_H-M   'P 1'
#
loop_
_entity.id
_entity.type
_entity.pdbx_description
1 polymer ?
#
loop_
_entity_poly.entity_id
_entity_poly.type
_entity_poly.pdbx_seq_one_letter_code
_entity_poly.pdbx_strand_id
1 'polypeptide(L)'
;DTPAPPRFLPEFDNLLLSHADRTRVVPPANRGRTWQVNTVYCPFLVDGFLAGVWRILDDALVIEPFDELTRAQRGEVTEEAARTLQVMHPQESYDIRFGTVLP
;
A
#
# COMPACT_ATOMS: atom_id res chain seq x y z
N ASP A 1 18.43 -13.40 -7.16
CA ASP A 1 17.32 -12.50 -7.47
C ASP A 1 17.30 -11.35 -6.48
N THR A 2 16.88 -10.17 -6.91
CA THR A 2 16.75 -8.98 -6.05
C THR A 2 15.26 -8.68 -5.89
N PRO A 3 14.70 -8.72 -4.67
CA PRO A 3 13.29 -8.41 -4.45
C PRO A 3 12.93 -7.00 -4.94
N ALA A 4 11.73 -6.84 -5.48
CA ALA A 4 11.23 -5.52 -5.83
C ALA A 4 10.94 -4.72 -4.54
N PRO A 5 11.38 -3.46 -4.45
CA PRO A 5 11.14 -2.65 -3.25
C PRO A 5 9.64 -2.40 -3.07
N PRO A 6 9.16 -2.24 -1.82
CA PRO A 6 7.78 -1.82 -1.58
C PRO A 6 7.44 -0.49 -2.26
N ARG A 7 6.17 -0.32 -2.63
CA ARG A 7 5.66 0.91 -3.27
C ARG A 7 4.28 1.25 -2.75
N PHE A 8 4.09 2.50 -2.31
CA PHE A 8 2.79 3.07 -1.99
C PHE A 8 2.25 3.75 -3.24
N LEU A 9 1.07 3.32 -3.70
CA LEU A 9 0.47 3.83 -4.93
C LEU A 9 -0.78 4.66 -4.58
N PRO A 10 -1.17 5.61 -5.44
CA PRO A 10 -2.46 6.27 -5.32
C PRO A 10 -3.59 5.29 -5.62
N GLU A 11 -4.79 5.61 -5.16
CA GLU A 11 -6.01 4.82 -5.28
C GLU A 11 -6.41 4.53 -6.74
N PHE A 12 -6.00 5.37 -7.69
CA PHE A 12 -6.28 5.23 -9.12
C PHE A 12 -5.02 4.94 -9.95
N ASP A 13 -4.04 4.24 -9.39
CA ASP A 13 -2.84 3.88 -10.14
C ASP A 13 -3.18 3.02 -11.38
N ASN A 14 -2.59 3.38 -12.51
CA ASN A 14 -2.80 2.69 -13.80
C ASN A 14 -2.49 1.19 -13.74
N LEU A 15 -1.55 0.79 -12.89
CA LEU A 15 -1.18 -0.61 -12.69
C LEU A 15 -2.40 -1.47 -12.31
N LEU A 16 -3.35 -0.88 -11.58
CA LEU A 16 -4.55 -1.57 -11.10
C LEU A 16 -5.81 -1.29 -11.92
N LEU A 17 -5.75 -0.38 -12.91
CA LEU A 17 -6.93 0.04 -13.69
C LEU A 17 -6.83 -0.32 -15.18
N SER A 18 -5.66 -0.14 -15.79
CA SER A 18 -5.55 -0.04 -17.26
C SER A 18 -5.25 -1.36 -17.97
N HIS A 19 -5.10 -2.46 -17.23
CA HIS A 19 -4.82 -3.79 -17.77
C HIS A 19 -5.99 -4.76 -17.55
N ALA A 20 -6.35 -5.54 -18.58
CA ALA A 20 -7.36 -6.60 -18.46
C ALA A 20 -6.87 -7.76 -17.59
N ASP A 21 -5.61 -8.15 -17.74
CA ASP A 21 -4.96 -9.13 -16.87
C ASP A 21 -4.05 -8.42 -15.86
N ARG A 22 -4.43 -8.50 -14.59
CA ARG A 22 -3.71 -7.90 -13.45
C ARG A 22 -3.07 -8.96 -12.54
N THR A 23 -3.10 -10.24 -12.91
CA THR A 23 -2.57 -11.35 -12.09
C THR A 23 -1.09 -11.21 -11.77
N ARG A 24 -0.34 -10.48 -12.60
CA ARG A 24 1.10 -10.21 -12.41
C ARG A 24 1.40 -9.34 -11.19
N VAL A 25 0.43 -8.61 -10.66
CA VAL A 25 0.58 -7.70 -9.52
C VAL A 25 -0.47 -7.95 -8.46
N VAL A 26 -1.65 -8.44 -8.83
CA VAL A 26 -2.76 -8.71 -7.90
C VAL A 26 -2.90 -10.22 -7.71
N PRO A 27 -2.43 -10.77 -6.58
CA PRO A 27 -2.66 -12.17 -6.24
C PRO A 27 -4.16 -12.50 -6.28
N PRO A 28 -4.56 -13.69 -6.75
CA PRO A 28 -5.97 -14.08 -6.81
C PRO A 28 -6.72 -13.90 -5.48
N ALA A 29 -6.06 -14.17 -4.35
CA ALA A 29 -6.62 -14.01 -3.01
C ALA A 29 -6.93 -12.55 -2.63
N ASN A 30 -6.25 -11.57 -3.26
CA ASN A 30 -6.37 -10.15 -2.95
C ASN A 30 -7.21 -9.37 -3.96
N ARG A 31 -7.83 -10.06 -4.94
CA ARG A 31 -8.68 -9.43 -5.96
C ARG A 31 -9.87 -8.73 -5.31
N GLY A 32 -10.08 -7.46 -5.69
CA GLY A 32 -11.22 -6.66 -5.25
C GLY A 32 -11.07 -6.06 -3.83
N ARG A 33 -9.99 -6.33 -3.11
CA ARG A 33 -9.79 -5.83 -1.74
C ARG A 33 -9.42 -4.34 -1.65
N THR A 34 -9.15 -3.68 -2.78
CA THR A 34 -8.79 -2.25 -2.85
C THR A 34 -9.97 -1.33 -3.15
N TRP A 35 -11.19 -1.87 -3.20
CA TRP A 35 -12.40 -1.10 -3.47
C TRP A 35 -13.58 -1.64 -2.65
N GLN A 36 -14.42 -0.75 -2.13
CA GLN A 36 -15.71 -1.10 -1.55
C GLN A 36 -16.78 -0.09 -1.93
N VAL A 37 -17.87 -0.56 -2.53
CA VAL A 37 -19.01 0.26 -3.00
C VAL A 37 -18.60 1.41 -3.93
N ASN A 38 -18.31 2.60 -3.40
CA ASN A 38 -17.89 3.81 -4.12
C ASN A 38 -16.58 4.39 -3.54
N THR A 39 -15.86 3.60 -2.76
CA THR A 39 -14.61 3.98 -2.12
C THR A 39 -13.47 3.16 -2.68
N VAL A 40 -12.43 3.84 -3.13
CA VAL A 40 -11.18 3.24 -3.59
C VAL A 40 -10.13 3.51 -2.53
N TYR A 41 -9.34 2.50 -2.22
CA TYR A 41 -8.29 2.60 -1.21
C TYR A 41 -6.93 2.67 -1.91
N CYS A 42 -6.03 3.51 -1.40
CA CYS A 42 -4.66 3.57 -1.88
C CYS A 42 -3.99 2.22 -1.57
N PRO A 43 -3.44 1.50 -2.56
CA PRO A 43 -2.81 0.21 -2.33
C PRO A 43 -1.31 0.38 -2.04
N PHE A 44 -0.70 -0.66 -1.44
CA PHE A 44 0.75 -0.79 -1.44
C PHE A 44 1.20 -2.17 -1.92
N LEU A 45 2.39 -2.21 -2.48
CA LEU A 45 3.03 -3.42 -3.00
C LEU A 45 4.17 -3.87 -2.08
N VAL A 46 4.38 -5.18 -1.99
CA VAL A 46 5.59 -5.81 -1.44
C VAL A 46 6.08 -6.82 -2.46
N ASP A 47 7.36 -6.76 -2.81
CA ASP A 47 7.96 -7.59 -3.86
C ASP A 47 7.18 -7.57 -5.20
N GLY A 48 6.63 -6.40 -5.54
CA GLY A 48 5.86 -6.20 -6.77
C GLY A 48 4.41 -6.71 -6.73
N PHE A 49 3.94 -7.26 -5.62
CA PHE A 49 2.57 -7.77 -5.47
C PHE A 49 1.75 -6.94 -4.48
N LEU A 50 0.45 -6.82 -4.76
CA LEU A 50 -0.52 -6.16 -3.89
C LEU A 50 -0.55 -6.85 -2.52
N ALA A 51 -0.11 -6.10 -1.51
CA ALA A 51 0.09 -6.58 -0.16
C ALA A 51 -0.85 -5.92 0.86
N GLY A 52 -1.57 -4.86 0.49
CA GLY A 52 -2.54 -4.22 1.35
C GLY A 52 -2.96 -2.85 0.88
N VAL A 53 -3.56 -2.09 1.80
CA VAL A 53 -4.02 -0.71 1.58
C VAL A 53 -3.45 0.24 2.62
N TRP A 54 -3.51 1.52 2.33
CA TRP A 54 -3.07 2.58 3.23
C TRP A 54 -3.96 3.81 3.11
N ARG A 55 -3.91 4.67 4.12
CA ARG A 55 -4.58 5.97 4.15
C ARG A 55 -3.87 6.90 5.12
N ILE A 56 -3.89 8.21 4.86
CA ILE A 56 -3.59 9.21 5.88
C ILE A 56 -4.82 9.39 6.78
N LEU A 57 -4.69 9.07 8.06
CA LEU A 57 -5.70 9.29 9.09
C LEU A 57 -5.10 10.19 10.17
N ASP A 58 -5.72 11.36 10.37
CA ASP A 58 -5.23 12.40 11.28
C ASP A 58 -3.75 12.74 11.04
N ASP A 59 -2.88 12.36 11.98
CA ASP A 59 -1.45 12.61 12.00
C ASP A 59 -0.62 11.40 11.57
N ALA A 60 -1.22 10.38 10.96
CA ALA A 60 -0.53 9.14 10.63
C ALA A 60 -0.84 8.58 9.24
N LEU A 61 0.19 8.01 8.61
CA LEU A 61 0.02 7.05 7.52
C LEU A 61 -0.29 5.68 8.14
N VAL A 62 -1.54 5.24 7.98
CA VAL A 62 -2.02 3.94 8.47
C VAL A 62 -1.95 2.91 7.35
N ILE A 63 -1.30 1.79 7.64
CA ILE A 63 -1.01 0.69 6.71
C ILE A 63 -1.77 -0.55 7.18
N GLU A 64 -2.62 -1.11 6.33
CA GLU A 64 -3.30 -2.38 6.56
C GLU A 64 -2.78 -3.45 5.60
N PRO A 65 -1.88 -4.34 6.04
CA PRO A 65 -1.51 -5.52 5.28
C PRO A 65 -2.67 -6.51 5.16
N PHE A 66 -2.77 -7.15 4.00
CA PHE A 66 -3.74 -8.19 3.71
C PHE A 66 -3.39 -9.55 4.29
N ASP A 67 -2.10 -9.76 4.55
CA ASP A 67 -1.48 -10.95 5.12
C ASP A 67 -0.36 -10.52 6.08
N GLU A 68 0.12 -11.44 6.92
CA GLU A 68 1.22 -11.16 7.85
C GLU A 68 2.52 -10.87 7.08
N LEU A 69 3.13 -9.71 7.37
CA LEU A 69 4.44 -9.34 6.83
C LEU A 69 5.54 -9.88 7.73
N THR A 70 6.61 -10.40 7.12
CA THR A 70 7.84 -10.69 7.88
C THR A 70 8.41 -9.42 8.51
N ARG A 71 9.23 -9.56 9.55
CA ARG A 71 9.90 -8.42 10.19
C ARG A 71 10.71 -7.57 9.21
N ALA A 72 11.38 -8.22 8.25
CA ALA A 72 12.15 -7.53 7.21
C ALA A 72 11.24 -6.70 6.29
N GLN A 73 10.20 -7.32 5.73
CA GLN A 73 9.22 -6.63 4.88
C GLN A 73 8.55 -5.47 5.62
N ARG A 74 8.20 -5.64 6.90
CA ARG A 74 7.63 -4.57 7.71
C ARG A 74 8.57 -3.38 7.85
N GLY A 75 9.87 -3.63 7.98
CA GLY A 75 10.91 -2.61 7.98
C GLY A 75 10.97 -1.86 6.64
N GLU A 76 11.06 -2.59 5.53
CA GLU A 76 11.12 -2.01 4.18
C GLU A 76 9.87 -1.19 3.83
N VAL A 77 8.68 -1.67 4.21
CA VAL A 77 7.41 -0.96 4.04
C VAL A 77 7.39 0.33 4.87
N THR A 78 7.92 0.31 6.09
CA THR A 78 8.01 1.50 6.95
C THR A 78 8.95 2.54 6.34
N GLU A 79 10.10 2.12 5.81
CA GLU A 79 11.04 3.02 5.13
C GLU A 79 10.45 3.63 3.86
N GLU A 80 9.72 2.84 3.07
CA GLU A 80 9.02 3.37 1.90
C GLU A 80 7.92 4.35 2.30
N ALA A 81 7.11 4.04 3.32
CA ALA A 81 6.10 4.96 3.83
C ALA A 81 6.70 6.31 4.25
N ALA A 82 7.86 6.30 4.91
CA ALA A 82 8.58 7.52 5.26
C ALA A 82 9.02 8.33 4.02
N ARG A 83 9.52 7.66 2.97
CA ARG A 83 9.87 8.32 1.70
C ARG A 83 8.64 8.89 1.00
N THR A 84 7.53 8.15 0.98
CA THR A 84 6.25 8.61 0.42
C THR A 84 5.75 9.86 1.15
N LEU A 85 5.77 9.86 2.49
CA LEU A 85 5.40 11.01 3.31
C LEU A 85 6.29 12.22 3.05
N GLN A 86 7.60 12.02 2.88
CA GLN A 86 8.52 13.12 2.56
C GLN A 86 8.20 13.78 1.21
N VAL A 87 7.69 13.02 0.24
CA VAL A 87 7.26 13.55 -1.06
C VAL A 87 5.91 14.26 -0.95
N MET A 88 4.94 13.68 -0.24
CA MET A 88 3.58 14.19 -0.16
C MET A 88 3.43 15.38 0.79
N HIS A 89 4.12 15.34 1.93
CA HIS A 89 3.99 16.27 3.04
C HIS A 89 5.36 16.75 3.55
N PRO A 90 6.20 17.39 2.71
CA PRO A 90 7.60 17.70 3.05
C PRO A 90 7.78 18.65 4.24
N GLN A 91 6.72 19.34 4.68
CA GLN A 91 6.76 20.33 5.77
C GLN A 91 6.03 19.87 7.04
N GLU A 92 5.46 18.66 7.04
CA GLU A 92 4.67 18.13 8.14
C GLU A 92 5.28 16.81 8.62
N SER A 93 5.12 16.52 9.91
CA SER A 93 5.55 15.24 10.48
C SER A 93 4.32 14.37 10.67
N TYR A 94 4.33 13.20 10.05
CA TYR A 94 3.32 12.16 10.24
C TYR A 94 3.95 10.94 10.91
N ASP A 95 3.18 10.28 11.76
CA ASP A 95 3.50 8.96 12.29
C ASP A 95 3.25 7.87 11.23
N ILE A 96 3.82 6.67 11.41
CA ILE A 96 3.61 5.51 10.54
C ILE A 96 3.08 4.37 11.41
N ARG A 97 1.84 3.97 11.15
CA ARG A 97 1.13 2.99 11.97
C ARG A 97 0.67 1.82 11.11
N PHE A 98 0.76 0.61 11.67
CA PHE A 98 0.08 -0.55 11.09
C PHE A 98 -1.24 -0.74 11.83
N GLY A 99 -2.34 -0.83 11.11
CA GLY A 99 -3.68 -0.87 11.68
C GLY A 99 -4.76 -1.00 10.62
N THR A 100 -6.02 -0.90 11.04
CA THR A 100 -7.19 -1.05 10.18
C THR A 100 -7.46 0.23 9.37
N VAL A 101 -7.66 0.07 8.07
CA VAL A 101 -7.99 1.08 7.05
C VAL A 101 -9.33 0.74 6.37
N LEU A 102 -9.56 -0.54 6.07
CA LEU A 102 -10.83 -1.06 5.60
C LEU A 102 -11.86 -1.07 6.75
N PRO A 103 -13.15 -0.85 6.47
CA PRO A 103 -14.20 -0.83 7.49
C PRO A 103 -14.53 -2.23 8.04
#